data_AF-A0AAQ4CTR5-F1
#
_entry.id   AF-A0AAQ4CTR5-F1
#
_cell.length_a   1.000
_cell.length_b   1.000
_cell.length_c   1.000
_cell.angle_alpha   90.00
_cell.angle_beta   90.00
_cell.angle_gamma   90.00
#
_symmetry.space_group_name_H-M   'P 1'
#
loop_
_entity.id
_entity.type
_entity.pdbx_description
1 polymer ?
#
loop_
_entity_poly.entity_id
_entity_poly.type
_entity_poly.pdbx_seq_one_letter_code
_entity_poly.pdbx_strand_id
1 'polypeptide(L)'
;MYISFFFILLLLFPHAFVEYRVNIYVPSAHQSLSELLIETVEKIYSNDTFSYNLTVLVLNFSEIFPYTILYDNLTCPTQFFFISNPGKAVISREVILSLINESNGNFVYYGKSYIGYNEFDWYYFVNFTGVPYKIVLIQKNEYGQIVSNSTYILISSNIVNSKDKPIIPTGFKFVKGSSISSELQDNMNSVLDDSVGGYIILFNLILIPLLIGVRAYVYKHKKRYSN
;
A
#
# COMPACT_ATOMS: atom_id res chain seq x y z
N MET A 1 4.59 -15.29 19.88
CA MET A 1 5.16 -14.45 18.80
C MET A 1 4.78 -15.12 17.49
N TYR A 2 3.56 -14.86 17.00
CA TYR A 2 3.09 -15.44 15.75
C TYR A 2 3.69 -14.62 14.62
N ILE A 3 4.82 -15.06 14.09
CA ILE A 3 5.21 -14.70 12.73
C ILE A 3 4.03 -15.17 11.88
N SER A 4 3.20 -14.21 11.44
CA SER A 4 1.94 -14.50 10.74
C SER A 4 2.24 -15.46 9.60
N PHE A 5 1.52 -16.58 9.53
CA PHE A 5 1.73 -17.67 8.58
C PHE A 5 1.85 -17.18 7.13
N PHE A 6 1.23 -16.04 6.81
CA PHE A 6 1.38 -15.34 5.54
C PHE A 6 2.81 -14.85 5.25
N PHE A 7 3.60 -14.45 6.25
CA PHE A 7 5.01 -14.09 6.06
C PHE A 7 5.86 -15.29 5.71
N ILE A 8 5.60 -16.43 6.36
CA ILE A 8 6.24 -17.69 6.01
C ILE A 8 5.83 -18.07 4.58
N LEU A 9 4.56 -17.91 4.22
CA LEU A 9 4.08 -18.15 2.86
C LEU A 9 4.75 -17.22 1.84
N LEU A 10 4.89 -15.92 2.11
CA LEU A 10 5.58 -14.96 1.23
C LEU A 10 7.07 -15.27 1.07
N LEU A 11 7.73 -15.73 2.14
CA LEU A 11 9.13 -16.16 2.09
C LEU A 11 9.30 -17.45 1.27
N LEU A 12 8.33 -18.38 1.36
CA LEU A 12 8.31 -19.63 0.61
C LEU A 12 7.87 -19.43 -0.85
N PHE A 13 6.99 -18.46 -1.09
CA PHE A 13 6.39 -18.12 -2.37
C PHE A 13 6.51 -16.61 -2.59
N PRO A 14 7.68 -16.11 -3.03
CA PRO A 14 7.89 -14.67 -3.25
C PRO A 14 6.97 -14.08 -4.34
N HIS A 15 6.26 -14.94 -5.08
CA HIS A 15 5.25 -14.60 -6.09
C HIS A 15 3.81 -14.69 -5.55
N ALA A 16 3.61 -14.73 -4.24
CA ALA A 16 2.26 -14.75 -3.68
C ALA A 16 1.51 -13.50 -4.16
N PHE A 17 0.28 -13.71 -4.63
CA PHE A 17 -0.57 -12.65 -5.13
C PHE A 17 -1.95 -12.72 -4.46
N VAL A 18 -2.62 -11.56 -4.40
CA VAL A 18 -4.00 -11.46 -3.94
C VAL A 18 -4.83 -10.86 -5.06
N GLU A 19 -6.00 -11.44 -5.29
CA GLU A 19 -6.87 -11.08 -6.40
C GLU A 19 -8.26 -10.69 -5.91
N TYR A 20 -8.70 -9.51 -6.31
CA TYR A 20 -10.01 -8.98 -5.95
C TYR A 20 -10.82 -8.64 -7.18
N ARG A 21 -12.06 -9.11 -7.20
CA ARG A 21 -13.09 -8.53 -8.06
C ARG A 21 -13.63 -7.29 -7.39
N VAL A 22 -13.63 -6.18 -8.11
CA VAL A 22 -14.16 -4.91 -7.63
C VAL A 22 -15.39 -4.57 -8.45
N ASN A 23 -16.47 -4.18 -7.76
CA ASN A 23 -17.64 -3.60 -8.38
C ASN A 23 -17.87 -2.22 -7.79
N ILE A 24 -17.82 -1.21 -8.65
CA ILE A 24 -18.02 0.19 -8.31
C ILE A 24 -19.39 0.58 -8.86
N TYR A 25 -20.27 1.07 -8.00
CA TYR A 25 -21.57 1.59 -8.39
C TYR A 25 -21.63 3.09 -8.13
N VAL A 26 -21.98 3.85 -9.17
CA VAL A 26 -22.14 5.31 -9.12
C VAL A 26 -23.64 5.62 -9.18
N PRO A 27 -24.28 5.96 -8.03
CA PRO A 27 -25.73 6.10 -7.97
C PRO A 27 -26.27 7.21 -8.87
N SER A 28 -25.60 8.37 -8.95
CA SER A 28 -26.06 9.50 -9.76
C SER A 28 -26.17 9.17 -11.25
N ALA A 29 -25.24 8.37 -11.77
CA ALA A 29 -25.21 7.94 -13.16
C ALA A 29 -25.98 6.64 -13.42
N HIS A 30 -26.40 5.92 -12.37
CA HIS A 30 -26.93 4.54 -12.47
C HIS A 30 -25.99 3.61 -13.25
N GLN A 31 -24.68 3.79 -13.10
CA GLN A 31 -23.66 3.03 -13.80
C GLN A 31 -22.87 2.14 -12.85
N SER A 32 -22.35 1.05 -13.40
CA SER A 32 -21.45 0.14 -12.69
C SER A 32 -20.18 -0.08 -13.50
N LEU A 33 -19.05 -0.11 -12.79
CA LEU A 33 -17.75 -0.48 -13.30
C LEU A 33 -17.31 -1.74 -12.55
N SER A 34 -16.83 -2.74 -13.29
CA SER A 34 -16.33 -3.99 -12.77
C SER A 34 -14.88 -4.14 -13.18
N GLU A 35 -14.05 -4.40 -12.19
CA GLU A 35 -12.60 -4.48 -12.34
C GLU A 35 -12.07 -5.74 -11.67
N LEU A 36 -10.88 -6.13 -12.09
CA LEU A 36 -10.06 -7.11 -11.42
C LEU A 36 -8.76 -6.43 -10.98
N LEU A 37 -8.50 -6.46 -9.68
CA LEU A 37 -7.27 -5.97 -9.08
C LEU A 37 -6.41 -7.16 -8.68
N ILE A 38 -5.18 -7.16 -9.13
CA ILE A 38 -4.21 -8.22 -8.85
C ILE A 38 -2.96 -7.57 -8.24
N GLU A 39 -2.67 -7.90 -6.99
CA GLU A 39 -1.45 -7.49 -6.31
C GLU A 39 -0.48 -8.68 -6.29
N THR A 40 0.66 -8.58 -6.96
CA THR A 40 1.66 -9.66 -7.04
C THR A 40 2.96 -9.21 -6.39
N VAL A 41 3.46 -9.95 -5.39
CA VAL A 41 4.78 -9.65 -4.83
C VAL A 41 5.86 -9.99 -5.86
N GLU A 42 6.77 -9.06 -6.10
CA GLU A 42 7.83 -9.19 -7.11
C GLU A 42 9.18 -9.47 -6.45
N LYS A 43 9.49 -8.74 -5.38
CA LYS A 43 10.77 -8.86 -4.69
C LYS A 43 10.66 -8.53 -3.22
N ILE A 44 11.29 -9.35 -2.40
CA ILE A 44 11.51 -9.08 -0.98
C ILE A 44 12.97 -8.63 -0.80
N TYR A 45 13.17 -7.53 -0.10
CA TYR A 45 14.47 -6.96 0.20
C TYR A 45 14.91 -7.36 1.61
N SER A 46 16.22 -7.28 1.88
CA SER A 46 16.79 -7.70 3.17
C SER A 46 16.45 -6.78 4.35
N ASN A 47 15.84 -5.62 4.10
CA ASN A 47 15.44 -4.63 5.10
C ASN A 47 13.93 -4.71 5.44
N ASP A 48 13.31 -5.87 5.18
CA ASP A 48 11.87 -6.11 5.36
C ASP A 48 10.95 -5.23 4.50
N THR A 49 11.48 -4.48 3.54
CA THR A 49 10.69 -3.89 2.46
C THR A 49 10.39 -4.95 1.41
N PHE A 50 9.23 -4.88 0.76
CA PHE A 50 8.94 -5.66 -0.44
C PHE A 50 8.34 -4.76 -1.52
N SER A 51 8.59 -5.11 -2.77
CA SER A 51 7.91 -4.52 -3.91
C SER A 51 6.81 -5.46 -4.39
N TYR A 52 5.70 -4.87 -4.80
CA TYR A 52 4.59 -5.58 -5.41
C TYR A 52 4.05 -4.80 -6.60
N ASN A 53 3.48 -5.54 -7.54
CA ASN A 53 2.88 -5.04 -8.75
C ASN A 53 1.36 -5.00 -8.57
N LEU A 54 0.75 -3.85 -8.79
CA LEU A 54 -0.69 -3.71 -8.93
C LEU A 54 -1.08 -3.68 -10.42
N THR A 55 -1.87 -4.66 -10.84
CA THR A 55 -2.49 -4.70 -12.17
C THR A 55 -4.00 -4.51 -12.04
N VAL A 56 -4.57 -3.59 -12.83
CA VAL A 56 -6.01 -3.31 -12.89
C VAL A 56 -6.54 -3.68 -14.27
N LEU A 57 -7.48 -4.62 -14.31
CA LEU A 57 -8.18 -5.02 -15.52
C LEU A 57 -9.62 -4.53 -15.44
N VAL A 58 -10.02 -3.65 -16.35
CA VAL A 58 -11.39 -3.15 -16.43
C VAL A 58 -12.21 -4.08 -17.30
N LEU A 59 -13.07 -4.86 -16.67
CA LEU A 59 -13.82 -5.95 -17.31
C LEU A 59 -14.84 -5.41 -18.32
N ASN A 60 -15.48 -4.27 -18.01
CA ASN A 60 -16.49 -3.66 -18.89
C ASN A 60 -15.93 -3.23 -20.25
N PHE A 61 -14.67 -2.82 -20.30
CA PHE A 61 -14.04 -2.27 -21.51
C PHE A 61 -12.97 -3.19 -22.09
N SER A 62 -12.67 -4.31 -21.41
CA SER A 62 -11.53 -5.18 -21.77
C SER A 62 -10.22 -4.38 -21.84
N GLU A 63 -9.99 -3.53 -20.84
CA GLU A 63 -8.82 -2.66 -20.77
C GLU A 63 -7.90 -3.04 -19.61
N ILE A 64 -6.59 -2.81 -19.78
CA ILE A 64 -5.57 -3.05 -18.77
C ILE A 64 -4.83 -1.74 -18.53
N PHE A 65 -4.80 -1.33 -17.27
CA PHE A 65 -3.90 -0.28 -16.84
C PHE A 65 -2.48 -0.82 -16.68
N PRO A 66 -1.45 -0.04 -17.05
CA PRO A 66 -0.07 -0.47 -16.94
C PRO A 66 0.24 -0.81 -15.48
N TYR A 67 1.10 -1.80 -15.30
CA TYR A 67 1.51 -2.23 -13.97
C TYR A 67 2.19 -1.08 -13.23
N THR A 68 1.81 -0.89 -11.98
CA THR A 68 2.48 0.05 -11.07
C THR A 68 3.25 -0.75 -10.03
N ILE A 69 4.55 -0.49 -9.91
CA ILE A 69 5.38 -1.08 -8.85
C ILE A 69 5.23 -0.21 -7.62
N LEU A 70 4.73 -0.80 -6.55
CA LEU A 70 4.56 -0.19 -5.24
C LEU A 70 5.49 -0.86 -4.24
N TYR A 71 5.78 -0.15 -3.14
CA TYR A 71 6.68 -0.61 -2.09
C TYR A 71 5.98 -0.53 -0.75
N ASP A 72 6.16 -1.55 0.07
CA ASP A 72 5.59 -1.58 1.41
C ASP A 72 6.51 -2.34 2.38
N ASN A 73 6.16 -2.32 3.66
CA ASN A 73 6.91 -3.03 4.69
C ASN A 73 6.24 -4.37 5.02
N LEU A 74 7.00 -5.46 5.05
CA LEU A 74 6.51 -6.78 5.40
C LEU A 74 5.87 -6.77 6.79
N THR A 75 6.55 -6.24 7.81
CA THR A 75 6.03 -6.34 9.20
C THR A 75 4.72 -5.59 9.43
N CYS A 76 4.51 -4.48 8.70
CA CYS A 76 3.33 -3.63 8.82
C CYS A 76 2.95 -3.03 7.45
N PRO A 77 2.33 -3.81 6.55
CA PRO A 77 1.93 -3.29 5.26
C PRO A 77 0.87 -2.20 5.43
N THR A 78 1.10 -1.07 4.79
CA THR A 78 0.23 0.11 4.89
C THR A 78 -0.72 0.22 3.70
N GLN A 79 -0.30 -0.25 2.52
CA GLN A 79 -1.03 -0.15 1.24
C GLN A 79 -1.48 -1.52 0.74
N PHE A 80 -0.59 -2.51 0.73
CA PHE A 80 -0.91 -3.87 0.26
C PHE A 80 -2.02 -4.49 1.12
N PHE A 81 -3.06 -5.08 0.53
CA PHE A 81 -4.33 -5.29 1.26
C PHE A 81 -4.24 -6.17 2.53
N PHE A 82 -3.22 -7.01 2.66
CA PHE A 82 -2.98 -7.85 3.82
C PHE A 82 -2.84 -7.09 5.16
N ILE A 83 -3.34 -7.70 6.26
CA ILE A 83 -3.19 -7.21 7.63
C ILE A 83 -2.37 -8.20 8.46
N SER A 84 -1.18 -7.78 8.89
CA SER A 84 -0.22 -8.67 9.56
C SER A 84 -0.63 -9.17 10.94
N ASN A 85 -1.49 -8.43 11.64
CA ASN A 85 -1.93 -8.76 13.00
C ASN A 85 -3.43 -8.45 13.16
N PRO A 86 -4.31 -9.28 12.58
CA PRO A 86 -5.76 -9.10 12.74
C PRO A 86 -6.16 -9.30 14.20
N GLY A 87 -7.23 -8.64 14.64
CA GLY A 87 -7.71 -8.58 16.03
C GLY A 87 -7.15 -7.43 16.87
N LYS A 88 -6.15 -6.69 16.39
CA LYS A 88 -5.72 -5.45 17.07
C LYS A 88 -6.85 -4.42 17.05
N ALA A 89 -7.03 -3.68 18.14
CA ALA A 89 -8.06 -2.64 18.26
C ALA A 89 -7.89 -1.50 17.25
N VAL A 90 -6.64 -1.12 16.96
CA VAL A 90 -6.30 -0.09 15.96
C VAL A 90 -5.13 -0.59 15.13
N ILE A 91 -5.22 -0.39 13.82
CA ILE A 91 -4.17 -0.70 12.85
C ILE A 91 -3.78 0.59 12.12
N SER A 92 -2.50 0.92 12.18
CA SER A 92 -1.95 2.05 11.44
C SER A 92 -1.71 1.62 9.99
N ARG A 93 -2.46 2.24 9.08
CA ARG A 93 -2.30 2.15 7.63
C ARG A 93 -2.42 3.56 7.04
N GLU A 94 -2.39 3.68 5.72
CA GLU A 94 -2.68 4.94 5.04
C GLU A 94 -4.05 5.52 5.49
N VAL A 95 -5.03 4.64 5.74
CA VAL A 95 -6.24 4.95 6.48
C VAL A 95 -6.20 4.22 7.82
N ILE A 96 -6.25 4.95 8.94
CA ILE A 96 -6.30 4.33 10.27
C ILE A 96 -7.57 3.47 10.38
N LEU A 97 -7.38 2.19 10.72
CA LEU A 97 -8.45 1.22 10.84
C LEU A 97 -8.71 0.89 12.31
N SER A 98 -9.94 1.05 12.76
CA SER A 98 -10.41 0.68 14.11
C SER A 98 -11.25 -0.59 14.05
N LEU A 99 -11.00 -1.55 14.94
CA LEU A 99 -11.79 -2.77 15.05
C LEU A 99 -13.19 -2.41 15.59
N ILE A 100 -14.23 -2.78 14.85
CA ILE A 100 -15.62 -2.53 15.22
C ILE A 100 -16.42 -3.81 15.50
N ASN A 101 -15.95 -4.97 15.03
CA ASN A 101 -16.57 -6.25 15.32
C ASN A 101 -15.55 -7.39 15.21
N GLU A 102 -15.72 -8.42 16.04
CA GLU A 102 -14.96 -9.67 16.01
C GLU A 102 -15.91 -10.83 16.26
N SER A 103 -15.90 -11.82 15.36
CA SER A 103 -16.72 -13.03 15.50
C SER A 103 -16.10 -14.21 14.77
N ASN A 104 -15.93 -15.33 15.48
CA ASN A 104 -15.46 -16.61 14.93
C ASN A 104 -14.19 -16.49 14.09
N GLY A 105 -13.20 -15.72 14.56
CA GLY A 105 -11.94 -15.50 13.83
C GLY A 105 -12.06 -14.60 12.59
N ASN A 106 -13.16 -13.87 12.45
CA ASN A 106 -13.31 -12.80 11.47
C ASN A 106 -13.38 -11.44 12.17
N PHE A 107 -12.76 -10.46 11.57
CA PHE A 107 -12.61 -9.11 12.11
C PHE A 107 -13.18 -8.11 11.12
N VAL A 108 -13.95 -7.15 11.63
CA VAL A 108 -14.45 -6.03 10.85
C VAL A 108 -13.79 -4.76 11.36
N TYR A 109 -13.07 -4.11 10.45
CA TYR A 109 -12.40 -2.86 10.68
C TYR A 109 -13.11 -1.73 9.96
N TYR A 110 -13.17 -0.57 10.61
CA TYR A 110 -13.68 0.67 10.04
C TYR A 110 -12.57 1.71 9.98
N GLY A 111 -12.43 2.35 8.83
CA GLY A 111 -11.55 3.49 8.63
C GLY A 111 -12.30 4.64 7.99
N LYS A 112 -11.83 5.86 8.26
CA LYS A 112 -12.35 7.06 7.60
C LYS A 112 -11.19 7.87 7.04
N SER A 113 -11.31 8.32 5.80
CA SER A 113 -10.39 9.26 5.19
C SER A 113 -11.11 10.36 4.42
N TYR A 114 -10.38 11.41 4.09
CA TYR A 114 -10.88 12.56 3.37
C TYR A 114 -9.95 12.88 2.20
N ILE A 115 -10.50 13.05 1.00
CA ILE A 115 -9.76 13.53 -0.17
C ILE A 115 -10.52 14.74 -0.71
N GLY A 116 -9.94 15.93 -0.53
CA GLY A 116 -10.65 17.19 -0.75
C GLY A 116 -11.86 17.29 0.18
N TYR A 117 -13.04 17.57 -0.39
CA TYR A 117 -14.31 17.66 0.33
C TYR A 117 -15.10 16.35 0.37
N ASN A 118 -14.54 15.25 -0.13
CA ASN A 118 -15.19 13.95 -0.13
C ASN A 118 -14.76 13.13 1.10
N GLU A 119 -15.74 12.52 1.75
CA GLU A 119 -15.55 11.56 2.85
C GLU A 119 -15.55 10.13 2.29
N PHE A 120 -14.64 9.30 2.80
CA PHE A 120 -14.52 7.89 2.43
C PHE A 120 -14.62 7.02 3.69
N ASP A 121 -15.66 6.20 3.74
CA ASP A 121 -15.83 5.19 4.78
C ASP A 121 -15.34 3.84 4.25
N TRP A 122 -14.37 3.26 4.96
CA TRP A 122 -13.74 2.00 4.63
C TRP A 122 -14.19 0.93 5.62
N TYR A 123 -14.68 -0.19 5.11
CA TYR A 123 -14.99 -1.38 5.91
C TYR A 123 -14.18 -2.56 5.40
N TYR A 124 -13.25 -3.05 6.20
CA TYR A 124 -12.42 -4.21 5.90
C TYR A 124 -12.95 -5.42 6.66
N PHE A 125 -13.32 -6.46 5.94
CA PHE A 125 -13.74 -7.74 6.50
C PHE A 125 -12.60 -8.74 6.31
N VAL A 126 -11.98 -9.14 7.41
CA VAL A 126 -10.66 -9.77 7.44
C VAL A 126 -10.77 -11.09 8.19
N ASN A 127 -10.21 -12.14 7.63
CA ASN A 127 -10.18 -13.45 8.28
C ASN A 127 -9.02 -13.55 9.29
N PHE A 128 -8.93 -14.68 10.00
CA PHE A 128 -7.90 -14.92 11.00
C PHE A 128 -6.47 -14.96 10.44
N THR A 129 -6.30 -15.19 9.13
CA THR A 129 -4.97 -15.18 8.51
C THR A 129 -4.51 -13.77 8.16
N GLY A 130 -5.38 -12.76 8.25
CA GLY A 130 -5.06 -11.37 7.93
C GLY A 130 -5.42 -10.97 6.51
N VAL A 131 -6.01 -11.87 5.71
CA VAL A 131 -6.42 -11.58 4.34
C VAL A 131 -7.84 -11.01 4.35
N PRO A 132 -8.06 -9.80 3.81
CA PRO A 132 -9.41 -9.28 3.60
C PRO A 132 -10.17 -10.17 2.61
N TYR A 133 -11.35 -10.67 2.98
CA TYR A 133 -12.21 -11.38 2.05
C TYR A 133 -13.25 -10.45 1.39
N LYS A 134 -13.50 -9.30 2.02
CA LYS A 134 -14.35 -8.24 1.48
C LYS A 134 -13.85 -6.87 1.95
N ILE A 135 -13.85 -5.89 1.06
CA ILE A 135 -13.65 -4.47 1.41
C ILE A 135 -14.82 -3.68 0.83
N VAL A 136 -15.40 -2.79 1.63
CA VAL A 136 -16.45 -1.87 1.17
C VAL A 136 -15.96 -0.45 1.36
N LEU A 137 -16.02 0.34 0.29
CA LEU A 137 -15.68 1.75 0.28
C LEU A 137 -16.92 2.54 -0.10
N ILE A 138 -17.38 3.40 0.80
CA ILE A 138 -18.49 4.32 0.55
C ILE A 138 -17.90 5.72 0.42
N GLN A 139 -18.06 6.32 -0.74
CA GLN A 139 -17.69 7.71 -0.97
C GLN A 139 -18.91 8.62 -0.82
N LYS A 140 -18.76 9.67 -0.03
CA LYS A 140 -19.75 10.72 0.17
C LYS A 140 -19.20 12.07 -0.30
N ASN A 141 -20.06 12.88 -0.91
CA ASN A 141 -19.72 14.26 -1.24
C ASN A 141 -19.78 15.18 0.01
N GLU A 142 -19.48 16.45 -0.20
CA GLU A 142 -19.52 17.51 0.81
C GLU A 142 -20.89 17.71 1.48
N TYR A 143 -21.98 17.24 0.86
CA TYR A 143 -23.34 17.27 1.39
C TYR A 143 -23.72 15.98 2.13
N GLY A 144 -22.77 15.03 2.28
CA GLY A 144 -23.01 13.73 2.91
C GLY A 144 -23.78 12.72 2.03
N GLN A 145 -24.02 13.04 0.76
CA GLN A 145 -24.69 12.14 -0.18
C GLN A 145 -23.72 11.10 -0.71
N ILE A 146 -24.15 9.84 -0.79
CA ILE A 146 -23.35 8.76 -1.36
C ILE A 146 -23.23 8.97 -2.88
N VAL A 147 -22.00 9.13 -3.35
CA VAL A 147 -21.68 9.33 -4.77
C VAL A 147 -21.02 8.11 -5.40
N SER A 148 -20.46 7.21 -4.59
CA SER A 148 -19.94 5.92 -5.06
C SER A 148 -19.97 4.87 -3.95
N ASN A 149 -20.19 3.62 -4.34
CA ASN A 149 -20.01 2.46 -3.48
C ASN A 149 -19.18 1.42 -4.23
N SER A 150 -17.98 1.14 -3.73
CA SER A 150 -17.08 0.14 -4.27
C SER A 150 -17.01 -1.05 -3.33
N THR A 151 -17.28 -2.25 -3.85
CA THR A 151 -17.15 -3.50 -3.11
C THR A 151 -16.09 -4.38 -3.76
N TYR A 152 -15.07 -4.71 -2.98
CA TYR A 152 -13.97 -5.61 -3.32
C TYR A 152 -14.28 -6.96 -2.71
N ILE A 153 -14.20 -8.02 -3.50
CA ILE A 153 -14.44 -9.39 -3.06
C ILE A 153 -13.21 -10.21 -3.43
N LEU A 154 -12.61 -10.86 -2.44
CA LEU A 154 -11.50 -11.77 -2.66
C LEU A 154 -12.00 -12.93 -3.53
N ILE A 155 -11.29 -13.23 -4.61
CA ILE A 155 -11.59 -14.36 -5.47
C ILE A 155 -10.37 -15.25 -5.61
N SER A 156 -10.61 -16.54 -5.80
CA SER A 156 -9.60 -17.44 -6.34
C SER A 156 -9.81 -17.51 -7.85
N SER A 157 -8.83 -17.12 -8.66
CA SER A 157 -8.90 -17.39 -10.09
C SER A 157 -7.88 -18.41 -10.55
N ASN A 158 -8.20 -19.04 -11.67
CA ASN A 158 -7.35 -19.98 -12.38
C ASN A 158 -6.41 -19.27 -13.36
N ILE A 159 -6.26 -17.94 -13.25
CA ILE A 159 -5.44 -17.17 -14.19
C ILE A 159 -3.95 -17.30 -13.85
N VAL A 160 -3.49 -18.39 -13.26
CA VAL A 160 -2.07 -18.54 -12.94
C VAL A 160 -1.40 -19.36 -14.04
N ASN A 161 -0.33 -18.83 -14.64
CA ASN A 161 0.45 -19.57 -15.63
C ASN A 161 1.40 -20.57 -14.97
N SER A 162 2.08 -21.38 -15.78
CA SER A 162 3.05 -22.38 -15.30
C SER A 162 4.27 -21.81 -14.56
N LYS A 163 4.38 -20.48 -14.44
CA LYS A 163 5.42 -19.75 -13.69
C LYS A 163 4.83 -18.98 -12.50
N ASP A 164 3.63 -19.35 -12.05
CA ASP A 164 2.92 -18.71 -10.94
C ASP A 164 2.61 -17.22 -11.16
N LYS A 165 2.39 -16.80 -12.41
CA LYS A 165 2.04 -15.41 -12.75
C LYS A 165 0.61 -15.27 -13.28
N PRO A 166 -0.09 -14.16 -12.98
CA PRO A 166 -1.39 -13.86 -13.58
C PRO A 166 -1.38 -13.90 -15.12
N ILE A 167 -2.36 -14.56 -15.70
CA ILE A 167 -2.66 -14.72 -17.12
C ILE A 167 -3.68 -13.64 -17.43
N ILE A 168 -3.28 -12.73 -18.30
CA ILE A 168 -4.18 -11.73 -18.84
C ILE A 168 -5.13 -12.43 -19.83
N PRO A 169 -6.47 -12.34 -19.66
CA PRO A 169 -7.41 -12.94 -20.59
C PRO A 169 -7.25 -12.40 -22.02
N THR A 170 -7.40 -13.27 -23.00
CA THR A 170 -7.33 -12.90 -24.42
C THR A 170 -8.42 -11.87 -24.76
N GLY A 171 -8.04 -10.79 -25.46
CA GLY A 171 -8.98 -9.73 -25.89
C GLY A 171 -8.86 -8.43 -25.09
N PHE A 172 -8.17 -8.47 -23.94
CA PHE A 172 -7.82 -7.25 -23.22
C PHE A 172 -6.75 -6.44 -23.95
N LYS A 173 -6.86 -5.11 -23.90
CA LYS A 173 -5.92 -4.17 -24.53
C LYS A 173 -5.39 -3.19 -23.49
N PHE A 174 -4.12 -2.83 -23.60
CA PHE A 174 -3.58 -1.73 -22.80
C PHE A 174 -4.28 -0.42 -23.17
N VAL A 175 -4.60 0.39 -22.15
CA VAL A 175 -5.18 1.72 -22.35
C VAL A 175 -4.25 2.56 -23.24
N LYS A 176 -4.80 3.21 -24.26
CA LYS A 176 -3.99 4.02 -25.20
C LYS A 176 -3.27 5.16 -24.47
N GLY A 177 -1.97 5.31 -24.70
CA GLY A 177 -1.13 6.32 -24.04
C GLY A 177 -0.47 5.84 -22.74
N SER A 178 -0.72 4.58 -22.34
CA SER A 178 -0.21 4.00 -21.09
C SER A 178 1.10 3.23 -21.26
N SER A 179 1.84 3.44 -22.35
CA SER A 179 3.20 2.91 -22.46
C SER A 179 4.00 3.54 -21.32
N ILE A 180 4.49 2.71 -20.40
CA ILE A 180 5.40 3.10 -19.33
C ILE A 180 6.58 3.79 -20.01
N SER A 181 6.56 5.11 -20.05
CA SER A 181 7.71 5.89 -20.48
C SER A 181 8.79 5.64 -19.43
N SER A 182 10.02 5.49 -19.90
CA SER A 182 11.25 5.43 -19.11
C SER A 182 11.36 6.54 -18.04
N GLU A 183 10.51 7.56 -18.10
CA GLU A 183 10.38 8.66 -17.13
C GLU A 183 10.00 8.21 -15.71
N LEU A 184 9.28 7.09 -15.52
CA LEU A 184 9.00 6.58 -14.17
C LEU A 184 10.24 5.97 -13.51
N GLN A 185 11.14 5.38 -14.31
CA GLN A 185 12.38 4.80 -13.82
C GLN A 185 13.41 5.90 -13.47
N ASP A 186 13.42 6.98 -14.24
CA ASP A 186 14.23 8.18 -13.96
C ASP A 186 13.68 8.99 -12.77
N ASN A 187 12.35 9.08 -12.60
CA ASN A 187 11.73 9.75 -11.45
C ASN A 187 11.88 8.99 -10.13
N MET A 188 11.91 7.65 -10.15
CA MET A 188 12.18 6.90 -8.92
C MET A 188 13.63 7.09 -8.44
N ASN A 189 14.58 7.20 -9.37
CA ASN A 189 15.96 7.52 -9.03
C ASN A 189 16.10 8.95 -8.51
N SER A 190 15.39 9.93 -9.11
CA SER A 190 15.44 11.34 -8.65
C SER A 190 14.77 11.55 -7.29
N VAL A 191 13.64 10.89 -7.00
CA VAL A 191 12.95 10.98 -5.70
C VAL A 191 13.77 10.32 -4.59
N LEU A 192 14.48 9.22 -4.90
CA LEU A 192 15.42 8.60 -3.97
C LEU A 192 16.64 9.51 -3.72
N ASP A 193 17.19 10.14 -4.77
CA ASP A 193 18.31 11.09 -4.64
C ASP A 193 17.93 12.35 -3.86
N ASP A 194 16.74 12.90 -4.08
CA ASP A 194 16.24 14.08 -3.36
C ASP A 194 15.98 13.77 -1.88
N SER A 195 15.46 12.58 -1.56
CA SER A 195 15.25 12.18 -0.17
C SER A 195 16.57 11.95 0.57
N VAL A 196 17.50 11.20 -0.04
CA VAL A 196 18.82 10.89 0.55
C VAL A 196 19.67 12.15 0.64
N GLY A 197 19.66 12.98 -0.40
CA GLY A 197 20.30 14.30 -0.41
C GLY A 197 19.74 15.22 0.67
N GLY A 198 18.42 15.24 0.87
CA GLY A 198 17.76 15.98 1.95
C GLY A 198 18.22 15.54 3.35
N TYR A 199 18.29 14.23 3.61
CA TYR A 199 18.78 13.70 4.90
C TYR A 199 20.26 13.99 5.14
N ILE A 200 21.10 13.93 4.10
CA ILE A 200 22.54 14.26 4.19
C ILE A 200 22.75 15.75 4.50
N ILE A 201 21.97 16.62 3.86
CA ILE A 201 22.04 18.08 4.12
C ILE A 201 21.61 18.37 5.57
N LEU A 202 20.50 17.79 6.02
CA LEU A 202 19.98 18.01 7.39
C LEU A 202 20.95 17.46 8.46
N PHE A 203 21.52 16.27 8.21
CA PHE A 203 22.52 15.68 9.09
C PHE A 203 23.78 16.55 9.19
N ASN A 204 24.27 17.09 8.07
CA ASN A 204 25.43 17.99 8.08
C ASN A 204 25.13 19.34 8.74
N LEU A 205 23.92 19.89 8.55
CA LEU A 205 23.47 21.14 9.17
C LEU A 205 23.39 21.06 10.70
N ILE A 206 23.16 19.86 11.25
CA ILE A 206 23.11 19.63 12.69
C ILE A 206 24.49 19.22 13.23
N LEU A 207 25.18 18.31 12.55
CA LEU A 207 26.43 17.72 13.03
C LEU A 207 27.59 18.71 13.02
N ILE A 208 27.72 19.55 11.98
CA ILE A 208 28.85 20.48 11.85
C ILE A 208 28.81 21.55 12.96
N PRO A 209 27.70 22.27 13.21
CA PRO A 209 27.62 23.22 14.31
C PRO A 209 27.81 22.56 15.68
N LEU A 210 27.30 21.33 15.86
CA LEU A 210 27.47 20.58 17.10
C LEU A 210 28.94 20.24 17.34
N LEU A 211 29.66 19.74 16.32
CA LEU A 211 31.09 19.45 16.42
C LEU A 211 31.92 20.71 16.66
N ILE A 212 31.57 21.85 16.02
CA ILE A 212 32.22 23.14 16.27
C ILE A 212 31.95 23.59 17.71
N GLY A 213 30.70 23.49 18.19
CA GLY A 213 30.30 23.85 19.55
C GLY A 213 31.00 23.01 20.61
N VAL A 214 31.06 21.69 20.42
CA VAL A 214 31.81 20.77 21.29
C VAL A 214 33.29 21.11 21.29
N ARG A 215 33.90 21.37 20.12
CA ARG A 215 35.32 21.74 20.03
C ARG A 215 35.60 23.07 20.72
N ALA A 216 34.74 24.07 20.55
CA ALA A 216 34.84 25.37 21.21
C ALA A 216 34.68 25.25 22.73
N TYR A 217 33.73 24.43 23.19
CA TYR A 217 33.52 24.13 24.60
C TYR A 217 34.74 23.44 25.22
N VAL A 218 35.26 22.37 24.59
CA VAL A 218 36.46 21.65 25.04
C VAL A 218 37.68 22.55 25.08
N TYR A 219 37.87 23.41 24.07
CA TYR A 219 38.98 24.37 24.06
C TYR A 219 38.88 25.40 25.19
N LYS A 220 37.68 25.95 25.42
CA LYS A 220 37.42 26.89 26.53
C LYS A 220 37.60 26.23 27.90
N HIS A 221 37.21 24.96 28.05
CA HIS A 221 37.41 24.20 29.27
C HIS A 221 38.89 23.88 29.50
N LYS A 222 39.64 23.38 28.49
CA LYS A 222 41.10 23.15 28.63
C LYS A 222 41.87 24.42 29.03
N LYS A 223 41.49 25.59 28.49
CA LYS A 223 42.11 26.88 28.86
C LYS A 223 41.81 27.31 30.30
N ARG A 224 40.67 26.87 30.87
CA ARG A 224 40.28 27.17 32.26
C ARG A 224 40.99 26.31 33.32
N TYR A 225 41.51 25.14 32.95
CA TYR A 225 42.22 24.21 33.85
C TYR A 225 43.75 24.18 33.63
N SER A 226 44.28 25.06 32.78
CA SER A 226 45.71 25.19 32.48
C SER A 226 46.34 26.46 33.05
N ASN A 227 45.62 27.17 33.93
CA ASN A 227 46.12 28.27 34.76
C ASN A 227 46.11 27.87 36.22
#